data_AF-A0A355BI08-F1
#
_entry.id   AF-A0A355BI08-F1
#
_cell.length_a   1.000
_cell.length_b   1.000
_cell.length_c   1.000
_cell.angle_alpha   90.00
_cell.angle_beta   90.00
_cell.angle_gamma   90.00
#
_symmetry.space_group_name_H-M   'P 1'
#
loop_
_entity.id
_entity.type
_entity.pdbx_description
1 polymer ?
#
loop_
_entity_poly.entity_id
_entity_poly.type
_entity_poly.pdbx_seq_one_letter_code
_entity_poly.pdbx_strand_id
1 'polypeptide(L)' 'GSAHARDYLIVDPDMAYVVPAKAMAMTVIDLLFDQATVGREIKEAFKPAMTKDEYLAMWENLLVIK' A
#
# COMPACT_ATOMS: atom_id res chain seq x y z
N GLY A 1 7.99 -19.21 7.91
CA GLY A 1 9.29 -18.72 7.43
C GLY A 1 9.28 -17.22 7.29
N SER A 2 10.36 -16.69 6.73
CA SER A 2 10.52 -15.25 6.47
C SER A 2 9.59 -14.79 5.34
N ALA A 3 9.16 -13.52 5.38
CA ALA A 3 8.40 -12.93 4.27
C ALA A 3 9.18 -13.06 2.95
N HIS A 4 8.48 -13.45 1.88
CA HIS A 4 9.04 -13.68 0.55
C HIS A 4 10.10 -14.78 0.43
N ALA A 5 10.19 -15.71 1.38
CA ALA A 5 11.10 -16.85 1.33
C ALA A 5 10.38 -18.17 0.96
N ARG A 6 11.15 -19.16 0.50
CA ARG A 6 10.63 -20.49 0.10
C ARG A 6 9.97 -21.25 1.26
N ASP A 7 10.36 -20.96 2.49
CA ASP A 7 9.83 -21.57 3.72
C ASP A 7 8.65 -20.75 4.30
N TYR A 8 8.13 -19.78 3.57
CA TYR A 8 6.90 -19.09 3.94
C TYR A 8 5.70 -19.98 3.64
N LEU A 9 4.91 -20.28 4.66
CA LEU A 9 3.69 -21.08 4.56
C LEU A 9 2.53 -20.35 5.24
N ILE A 10 1.36 -20.42 4.61
CA ILE A 10 0.11 -20.00 5.22
C ILE A 10 -0.37 -21.14 6.12
N VAL A 11 -0.32 -20.90 7.43
CA VAL A 11 -0.79 -21.87 8.45
C VAL A 11 -2.16 -21.50 9.02
N ASP A 12 -2.58 -20.25 8.82
CA ASP A 12 -3.88 -19.72 9.20
C ASP A 12 -4.45 -18.91 8.02
N PRO A 13 -5.34 -19.52 7.21
CA PRO A 13 -5.95 -18.85 6.07
C PRO A 13 -6.85 -17.66 6.43
N ASP A 14 -7.51 -17.67 7.59
CA ASP A 14 -8.39 -16.55 7.97
C ASP A 14 -7.56 -15.31 8.30
N MET A 15 -6.51 -15.49 9.09
CA MET A 15 -5.55 -14.42 9.38
C MET A 15 -4.78 -13.96 8.14
N ALA A 16 -4.46 -14.86 7.21
CA ALA A 16 -3.71 -14.51 6.01
C ALA A 16 -4.53 -13.80 4.93
N TYR A 17 -5.83 -14.08 4.83
CA TYR A 17 -6.66 -13.63 3.71
C TYR A 17 -7.82 -12.75 4.14
N VAL A 18 -8.60 -13.19 5.13
CA VAL A 18 -9.86 -12.55 5.52
C VAL A 18 -9.59 -11.29 6.35
N VAL A 19 -8.69 -11.39 7.33
CA VAL A 19 -8.36 -10.25 8.18
C VAL A 19 -7.75 -9.08 7.37
N PRO A 20 -6.77 -9.29 6.47
CA PRO A 20 -6.25 -8.21 5.62
C PRO A 20 -7.30 -7.65 4.67
N ALA A 21 -8.20 -8.48 4.13
CA ALA A 21 -9.28 -8.00 3.28
C ALA A 21 -10.24 -7.08 4.05
N LYS A 22 -10.61 -7.45 5.29
CA LYS A 22 -11.41 -6.60 6.17
C LYS A 22 -10.69 -5.30 6.52
N ALA A 23 -9.41 -5.37 6.85
CA ALA A 23 -8.60 -4.19 7.14
C ALA A 23 -8.56 -3.23 5.93
N MET A 24 -8.30 -3.72 4.73
CA MET A 24 -8.32 -2.90 3.51
C MET A 24 -9.71 -2.29 3.26
N ALA A 25 -10.78 -3.08 3.42
CA ALA A 25 -12.15 -2.58 3.25
C ALA A 25 -12.49 -1.48 4.25
N MET A 26 -12.12 -1.64 5.53
CA MET A 26 -12.32 -0.61 6.56
C MET A 26 -11.51 0.65 6.25
N THR A 27 -10.25 0.52 5.84
CA THR A 27 -9.44 1.67 5.39
C THR A 27 -10.10 2.43 4.24
N VAL A 28 -10.69 1.73 3.28
CA VAL A 28 -11.43 2.36 2.17
C VAL A 28 -12.66 3.11 2.68
N ILE A 29 -13.41 2.54 3.63
CA ILE A 29 -14.55 3.21 4.26
C ILE A 29 -14.09 4.49 4.97
N ASP A 30 -13.07 4.41 5.81
CA ASP A 30 -12.55 5.55 6.57
C ASP A 30 -12.10 6.69 5.65
N LEU A 31 -11.47 6.36 4.51
CA LEU A 31 -10.98 7.36 3.57
C LEU A 31 -12.08 7.97 2.69
N LEU A 32 -13.11 7.19 2.32
CA LEU A 32 -14.08 7.57 1.28
C LEU A 32 -15.49 7.88 1.77
N PHE A 33 -15.83 7.53 3.02
CA PHE A 33 -17.09 7.94 3.62
C PHE A 33 -17.21 9.47 3.68
N ASP A 34 -18.45 9.97 3.78
CA ASP A 34 -18.76 11.41 3.79
C ASP A 34 -18.11 12.15 2.61
N GLN A 35 -18.40 11.68 1.41
CA GLN A 35 -17.83 12.20 0.17
C GLN A 35 -16.28 12.21 0.20
N ALA A 36 -15.58 11.34 0.92
CA ALA A 36 -14.12 11.31 1.05
C ALA A 36 -13.48 12.53 1.72
N THR A 37 -14.15 13.15 2.71
CA THR A 37 -13.61 14.28 3.48
C THR A 37 -12.22 13.98 4.03
N VAL A 38 -12.05 12.89 4.78
CA VAL A 38 -10.75 12.48 5.35
C VAL A 38 -9.71 12.21 4.27
N GLY A 39 -10.08 11.51 3.19
CA GLY A 39 -9.15 11.22 2.09
C GLY A 39 -8.65 12.47 1.38
N ARG A 40 -9.49 13.50 1.22
CA ARG A 40 -9.08 14.79 0.66
C ARG A 40 -8.14 15.55 1.57
N GLU A 41 -8.44 15.64 2.86
CA GLU A 41 -7.60 16.32 3.85
C GLU A 41 -6.19 15.73 3.88
N ILE A 42 -6.08 14.40 3.91
CA ILE A 42 -4.78 13.71 3.87
C ILE A 42 -4.02 14.05 2.58
N LYS A 43 -4.70 14.02 1.43
CA LYS A 43 -4.08 14.31 0.13
C LYS A 43 -3.57 15.75 0.05
N GLU A 44 -4.31 16.70 0.61
CA GLU A 44 -3.92 18.12 0.62
C GLU A 44 -2.78 18.39 1.60
N ALA A 45 -2.75 17.70 2.75
CA ALA A 45 -1.72 17.87 3.78
C ALA A 45 -0.42 17.09 3.50
N PHE A 46 -0.48 15.99 2.73
CA PHE A 46 0.68 15.16 2.46
C PHE A 46 1.57 15.74 1.37
N LYS A 47 2.85 15.92 1.68
CA LYS A 47 3.89 16.29 0.70
C LYS A 47 4.72 15.06 0.31
N PRO A 48 4.60 14.55 -0.93
CA PRO A 48 5.43 13.45 -1.40
C PRO A 48 6.92 13.81 -1.36
N ALA A 49 7.77 12.82 -1.03
CA ALA A 49 9.22 12.97 -1.06
C ALA A 49 9.80 13.09 -2.48
N MET A 50 9.05 12.59 -3.47
CA MET A 50 9.39 12.65 -4.89
C MET A 50 8.16 13.11 -5.68
N THR A 51 8.41 13.89 -6.70
CA THR A 51 7.46 14.08 -7.81
C THR A 51 7.25 12.77 -8.57
N LYS A 52 6.21 12.73 -9.41
CA LYS A 52 5.95 11.57 -10.28
C LYS A 52 7.15 11.25 -11.17
N ASP A 53 7.77 12.28 -11.76
CA ASP A 53 8.88 12.09 -12.71
C ASP A 53 10.14 11.60 -11.99
N GLU A 54 10.45 12.14 -10.80
CA GLU A 54 11.55 11.63 -9.96
C GLU A 54 11.33 10.18 -9.53
N TYR A 55 10.10 9.82 -9.16
CA TYR A 55 9.75 8.45 -8.79
C TYR A 55 9.93 7.48 -9.97
N LEU A 56 9.49 7.86 -11.16
CA LEU A 56 9.65 7.05 -12.36
C LEU A 56 11.13 6.91 -12.75
N ALA A 57 11.89 8.00 -12.73
CA ALA A 57 13.33 7.98 -13.01
C ALA A 57 14.09 7.10 -11.99
N MET A 58 13.71 7.14 -10.71
CA MET A 58 14.26 6.24 -9.68
C MET A 58 14.01 4.76 -10.04
N TRP A 59 12.79 4.41 -10.44
CA TRP A 59 12.46 3.03 -10.84
C TRP A 59 13.14 2.58 -12.12
N GLU A 60 13.23 3.45 -13.13
CA GLU A 60 13.99 3.17 -14.35
C GLU A 60 15.46 2.91 -14.01
N ASN A 61 16.09 3.76 -13.20
CA ASN A 61 17.46 3.54 -12.76
C ASN A 61 17.60 2.24 -11.98
N LEU A 62 16.70 1.94 -11.04
CA LEU A 62 16.76 0.72 -10.23
C LEU A 62 16.59 -0.56 -11.06
N LEU A 63 15.72 -0.54 -12.08
CA LEU A 63 15.46 -1.68 -12.96
C LEU A 63 16.51 -1.83 -14.08
N VAL A 64 17.22 -0.75 -14.43
CA VAL A 64 18.24 -0.72 -15.49
C VAL A 64 19.66 -0.97 -14.95
N ILE A 65 19.84 -1.08 -13.63
CA ILE A 65 21.08 -1.63 -13.05
C ILE A 65 21.17 -3.12 -13.44
N LYS A 66 21.87 -3.37 -14.54
CA LYS A 66 22.59 -4.61 -14.82
C LYS A 66 23.92 -4.61 -14.08
#